data_AF-A0A657IW48-F1
#
_entry.id   AF-A0A657IW48-F1
#
_cell.length_a   1.000
_cell.length_b   1.000
_cell.length_c   1.000
_cell.angle_alpha   90.00
_cell.angle_beta   90.00
_cell.angle_gamma   90.00
#
_symmetry.space_group_name_H-M   'P 1'
#
loop_
_entity.id
_entity.type
_entity.pdbx_description
1 polymer ?
#
loop_
_entity_poly.entity_id
_entity_poly.type
_entity_poly.pdbx_seq_one_letter_code
_entity_poly.pdbx_strand_id
1 'polypeptide(L)'
;MAAYIYRMAGSPSYTAPATPQFTDVSKDDPFYKEISWLHATGIAQGWSDGTFRPNAKVERGAMAAFFYRAAGSPQYRAGNPAFSDVQRGETFYKEIAWLQDSGITKGYDDGTFRPWTAIKRDQMAAFVDRFSGRYKVTVSAQ
;
A
#
# COMPACT_ATOMS: atom_id res chain seq x y z
N MET A 1 -8.80 2.04 -1.01
CA MET A 1 -7.46 1.99 -0.39
C MET A 1 -6.98 3.37 -0.01
N ALA A 2 -6.82 4.29 -0.97
CA ALA A 2 -6.27 5.63 -0.78
C ALA A 2 -6.71 6.34 0.52
N ALA A 3 -8.03 6.42 0.74
CA ALA A 3 -8.59 7.06 1.94
C ALA A 3 -8.10 6.45 3.27
N TYR A 4 -7.85 5.14 3.36
CA TYR A 4 -7.37 4.52 4.60
C TYR A 4 -5.95 4.96 4.93
N ILE A 5 -5.04 4.92 3.96
CA ILE A 5 -3.64 5.33 4.17
C ILE A 5 -3.56 6.83 4.46
N TYR A 6 -4.34 7.64 3.74
CA TYR A 6 -4.41 9.09 3.99
C TYR A 6 -4.90 9.41 5.42
N ARG A 7 -5.95 8.71 5.90
CA ARG A 7 -6.43 8.86 7.29
C ARG A 7 -5.43 8.32 8.32
N MET A 8 -4.74 7.23 8.01
CA MET A 8 -3.67 6.68 8.85
C MET A 8 -2.49 7.65 8.97
N ALA A 9 -2.27 8.51 7.97
CA ALA A 9 -1.32 9.62 8.02
C ALA A 9 -1.84 10.84 8.81
N GLY A 10 -3.02 10.75 9.45
CA GLY A 10 -3.63 11.86 10.18
C GLY A 10 -4.37 12.87 9.30
N SER A 11 -4.74 12.49 8.07
CA SER A 11 -5.39 13.38 7.10
C SER A 11 -4.64 14.69 6.88
N PRO A 12 -3.36 14.61 6.45
CA PRO A 12 -2.48 15.77 6.34
C PRO A 12 -3.06 16.84 5.41
N SER A 13 -2.85 18.12 5.74
CA SER A 13 -3.25 19.20 4.84
C SER A 13 -2.57 19.00 3.48
N TYR A 14 -3.39 18.88 2.44
CA TYR A 14 -2.94 18.63 1.08
C TYR A 14 -3.92 19.27 0.11
N THR A 15 -3.38 19.98 -0.86
CA THR A 15 -4.13 20.59 -1.97
C THR A 15 -3.87 19.74 -3.20
N ALA A 16 -4.90 19.05 -3.69
CA ALA A 16 -4.79 18.28 -4.91
C ALA A 16 -4.50 19.20 -6.11
N PRO A 17 -3.72 18.75 -7.12
CA PRO A 17 -3.42 19.55 -8.29
C PRO A 17 -4.69 19.91 -9.06
N ALA A 18 -4.69 21.03 -9.78
CA ALA A 18 -5.83 21.42 -10.62
C ALA A 18 -6.02 20.50 -11.84
N THR A 19 -4.92 19.91 -12.33
CA THR A 19 -4.91 18.97 -13.44
C THR A 19 -4.83 17.53 -12.90
N PRO A 20 -5.78 16.65 -13.24
CA PRO A 20 -5.72 15.23 -12.91
C PRO A 20 -4.41 14.57 -13.34
N GLN A 21 -3.81 13.81 -12.43
CA GLN A 21 -2.58 13.05 -12.68
C GLN A 21 -2.86 11.70 -13.35
N PHE A 22 -4.08 11.19 -13.23
CA PHE A 22 -4.52 9.92 -13.79
C PHE A 22 -5.71 10.15 -14.72
N THR A 23 -5.74 9.41 -15.83
CA THR A 23 -6.76 9.56 -16.88
C THR A 23 -8.14 9.05 -16.45
N ASP A 24 -8.19 8.15 -15.46
CA ASP A 24 -9.39 7.53 -14.93
C ASP A 24 -9.83 8.07 -13.56
N VAL A 25 -9.25 9.20 -13.12
CA VAL A 25 -9.63 9.86 -11.86
C VAL A 25 -9.95 11.34 -12.13
N SER A 26 -11.24 11.66 -12.16
CA SER A 26 -11.70 13.06 -12.30
C SER A 26 -11.44 13.86 -11.01
N LYS A 27 -11.33 15.18 -11.14
CA LYS A 27 -11.26 16.12 -9.99
C LYS A 27 -12.49 16.04 -9.08
N ASP A 28 -13.62 15.61 -9.63
CA ASP A 28 -14.89 15.49 -8.92
C ASP A 28 -15.03 14.10 -8.24
N ASP A 29 -14.03 13.22 -8.38
CA ASP A 29 -14.00 11.94 -7.67
C ASP A 29 -13.89 12.20 -6.15
N PRO A 30 -14.74 11.56 -5.32
CA PRO A 30 -14.75 11.78 -3.87
C PRO A 30 -13.42 11.42 -3.18
N PHE A 31 -12.55 10.64 -3.85
CA PHE A 31 -11.23 10.25 -3.37
C PHE A 31 -10.09 10.90 -4.17
N TYR A 32 -10.38 11.88 -5.04
CA TYR A 32 -9.38 12.55 -5.87
C TYR A 32 -8.21 13.06 -5.04
N LYS A 33 -8.51 13.72 -3.92
CA LYS A 33 -7.51 14.29 -3.02
C LYS A 33 -6.59 13.21 -2.43
N GLU A 34 -7.15 12.13 -1.91
CA GLU A 34 -6.36 11.05 -1.31
C GLU A 34 -5.55 10.30 -2.35
N ILE A 35 -6.11 10.05 -3.54
CA ILE A 35 -5.39 9.43 -4.65
C ILE A 35 -4.19 10.29 -5.08
N SER A 36 -4.41 11.59 -5.29
CA SER A 36 -3.35 12.52 -5.63
C SER A 36 -2.29 12.63 -4.53
N TRP A 37 -2.69 12.60 -3.25
CA TRP A 37 -1.74 12.61 -2.15
C TRP A 37 -0.87 11.33 -2.15
N LEU A 38 -1.48 10.14 -2.29
CA LEU A 38 -0.74 8.88 -2.38
C LEU A 38 0.29 8.88 -3.52
N HIS A 39 -0.06 9.50 -4.65
CA HIS A 39 0.85 9.67 -5.79
C HIS A 39 1.98 10.64 -5.47
N ALA A 40 1.65 11.82 -4.93
CA ALA A 40 2.64 12.83 -4.56
C ALA A 40 3.63 12.35 -3.50
N THR A 41 3.22 11.47 -2.59
CA THR A 41 4.10 10.87 -1.57
C THR A 41 4.78 9.58 -2.03
N GLY A 42 4.58 9.15 -3.27
CA GLY A 42 5.17 7.93 -3.82
C GLY A 42 4.65 6.63 -3.21
N ILE A 43 3.55 6.64 -2.45
CA ILE A 43 2.97 5.42 -1.86
C ILE A 43 2.36 4.56 -2.98
N ALA A 44 1.62 5.19 -3.90
CA ALA A 44 1.03 4.52 -5.06
C ALA A 44 1.30 5.32 -6.33
N GLN A 45 1.80 4.65 -7.37
CA GLN A 45 2.22 5.30 -8.62
C GLN A 45 1.21 5.17 -9.76
N GLY A 46 0.17 4.35 -9.60
CA GLY A 46 -0.72 3.97 -10.69
C GLY A 46 -0.06 2.98 -11.65
N TRP A 47 -0.56 2.94 -12.88
CA TRP A 47 -0.17 2.03 -13.94
C TRP A 47 0.53 2.78 -15.07
N SER A 48 1.33 2.06 -15.86
CA SER A 48 2.08 2.63 -16.99
C SER A 48 1.20 3.22 -18.10
N ASP A 49 -0.09 2.86 -18.14
CA ASP A 49 -1.10 3.40 -19.05
C ASP A 49 -1.69 4.75 -18.59
N GLY A 50 -1.20 5.30 -17.47
CA GLY A 50 -1.67 6.56 -16.91
C GLY A 50 -2.93 6.43 -16.04
N THR A 51 -3.37 5.21 -15.71
CA THR A 51 -4.53 4.97 -14.84
C THR A 51 -4.15 4.72 -13.38
N PHE A 52 -5.06 5.01 -12.44
CA PHE A 52 -4.95 4.63 -11.04
C PHE A 52 -5.74 3.36 -10.70
N ARG A 53 -6.88 3.17 -11.37
CA ARG A 53 -7.86 2.10 -11.17
C ARG A 53 -8.50 2.14 -9.77
N PRO A 54 -9.18 3.24 -9.38
CA PRO A 54 -9.68 3.45 -8.02
C PRO A 54 -10.71 2.40 -7.56
N ASN A 55 -11.44 1.82 -8.51
CA ASN A 55 -12.48 0.80 -8.27
C ASN A 55 -11.96 -0.64 -8.40
N ALA A 56 -10.71 -0.83 -8.84
CA ALA A 56 -10.13 -2.16 -8.93
C ALA A 56 -9.85 -2.72 -7.54
N LYS A 57 -9.97 -4.05 -7.41
CA LYS A 57 -9.56 -4.74 -6.20
C LYS A 57 -8.05 -4.64 -6.05
N VAL A 58 -7.59 -4.34 -4.85
CA VAL A 58 -6.16 -4.29 -4.53
C VAL A 58 -5.67 -5.67 -4.14
N GLU A 59 -4.64 -6.14 -4.80
CA GLU A 59 -3.95 -7.39 -4.47
C GLU A 59 -3.16 -7.26 -3.17
N ARG A 60 -3.02 -8.37 -2.42
CA ARG A 60 -2.30 -8.38 -1.14
C ARG A 60 -0.81 -8.05 -1.28
N GLY A 61 -0.18 -8.40 -2.39
CA GLY A 61 1.20 -8.01 -2.70
C GLY A 61 1.33 -6.50 -2.89
N ALA A 62 0.45 -5.89 -3.69
CA ALA A 62 0.41 -4.44 -3.86
C ALA A 62 0.17 -3.72 -2.53
N MET A 63 -0.68 -4.26 -1.65
CA MET A 63 -0.85 -3.75 -0.30
C MET A 63 0.45 -3.73 0.51
N ALA A 64 1.24 -4.81 0.45
CA ALA A 64 2.53 -4.88 1.15
C ALA A 64 3.44 -3.73 0.71
N ALA A 65 3.48 -3.43 -0.60
CA ALA A 65 4.25 -2.32 -1.13
C ALA A 65 3.74 -0.96 -0.65
N PHE A 66 2.44 -0.76 -0.54
CA PHE A 66 1.89 0.50 -0.01
C PHE A 66 2.31 0.74 1.44
N PHE A 67 2.23 -0.27 2.31
CA PHE A 67 2.66 -0.13 3.70
C PHE A 67 4.17 0.07 3.84
N TYR A 68 4.98 -0.66 3.07
CA TYR A 68 6.44 -0.48 3.06
C TYR A 68 6.83 0.96 2.66
N ARG A 69 6.20 1.49 1.61
CA ARG A 69 6.43 2.88 1.16
C ARG A 69 5.88 3.90 2.15
N ALA A 70 4.70 3.65 2.73
CA ALA A 70 4.13 4.52 3.76
C ALA A 70 5.01 4.62 5.01
N ALA A 71 5.75 3.56 5.35
CA ALA A 71 6.77 3.57 6.40
C ALA A 71 8.09 4.28 6.00
N GLY A 72 8.16 4.88 4.81
CA GLY A 72 9.33 5.61 4.32
C GLY A 72 10.32 4.74 3.56
N SER A 73 9.90 3.56 3.10
CA SER A 73 10.76 2.60 2.38
C SER A 73 12.07 2.30 3.14
N PRO A 74 11.99 1.85 4.40
CA PRO A 74 13.18 1.66 5.24
C PRO A 74 14.20 0.75 4.57
N GLN A 75 15.49 1.02 4.78
CA GLN A 75 16.55 0.12 4.33
C GLN A 75 16.32 -1.26 4.95
N TYR A 76 16.05 -2.23 4.09
CA TYR A 76 15.68 -3.56 4.51
C TYR A 76 16.28 -4.59 3.55
N ARG A 77 17.04 -5.53 4.11
CA ARG A 77 17.59 -6.67 3.39
C ARG A 77 16.65 -7.85 3.59
N ALA A 78 15.93 -8.21 2.53
CA ALA A 78 14.96 -9.30 2.58
C ALA A 78 15.63 -10.62 2.99
N GLY A 79 15.13 -11.20 4.09
CA GLY A 79 15.34 -12.60 4.43
C GLY A 79 14.51 -13.51 3.51
N ASN A 80 14.36 -14.78 3.90
CA ASN A 80 13.40 -15.67 3.25
C ASN A 80 12.08 -15.63 4.03
N PRO A 81 11.00 -15.02 3.49
CA PRO A 81 9.71 -15.06 4.17
C PRO A 81 9.25 -16.51 4.33
N ALA A 82 8.53 -16.80 5.40
CA ALA A 82 8.04 -18.14 5.72
C ALA A 82 6.77 -18.50 4.93
N PHE A 83 6.58 -17.90 3.76
CA PHE A 83 5.41 -18.13 2.91
C PHE A 83 5.78 -19.02 1.73
N SER A 84 5.08 -20.14 1.58
CA SER A 84 5.36 -21.14 0.55
C SER A 84 5.07 -20.66 -0.89
N ASP A 85 4.24 -19.62 -1.04
CA ASP A 85 3.81 -19.03 -2.30
C ASP A 85 4.46 -17.66 -2.58
N VAL A 86 5.62 -17.39 -1.97
CA VAL A 86 6.40 -16.16 -2.17
C VAL A 86 7.83 -16.53 -2.50
N GLN A 87 8.19 -16.46 -3.79
CA GLN A 87 9.51 -16.88 -4.26
C GLN A 87 10.47 -15.69 -4.35
N ARG A 88 11.76 -15.96 -4.10
CA ARG A 88 12.81 -14.93 -4.21
C ARG A 88 12.86 -14.37 -5.63
N GLY A 89 12.78 -13.04 -5.73
CA GLY A 89 12.84 -12.32 -7.00
C GLY A 89 11.46 -12.00 -7.60
N GLU A 90 10.38 -12.54 -7.06
CA GLU A 90 9.03 -12.15 -7.47
C GLU A 90 8.69 -10.70 -7.06
N THR A 91 7.75 -10.10 -7.80
CA THR A 91 7.19 -8.80 -7.45
C THR A 91 6.67 -8.82 -6.02
N PHE A 92 6.96 -7.75 -5.27
CA PHE A 92 6.60 -7.57 -3.86
C PHE A 92 7.37 -8.46 -2.86
N TYR A 93 8.31 -9.32 -3.28
CA TYR A 93 9.04 -10.22 -2.37
C TYR A 93 9.66 -9.48 -1.17
N LYS A 94 10.36 -8.37 -1.44
CA LYS A 94 11.01 -7.56 -0.40
C LYS A 94 9.98 -6.98 0.57
N GLU A 95 8.91 -6.40 0.03
CA GLU A 95 7.86 -5.73 0.79
C GLU A 95 7.06 -6.72 1.63
N ILE A 96 6.81 -7.93 1.11
CA ILE A 96 6.15 -9.02 1.84
C ILE A 96 7.05 -9.54 2.97
N ALA A 97 8.33 -9.77 2.69
CA ALA A 97 9.29 -10.18 3.71
C ALA A 97 9.40 -9.13 4.82
N TRP A 98 9.45 -7.85 4.46
CA TRP A 98 9.43 -6.76 5.44
C TRP A 98 8.14 -6.76 6.26
N LEU A 99 6.98 -6.96 5.63
CA LEU A 99 5.68 -7.02 6.30
C LEU A 99 5.64 -8.13 7.36
N GLN A 100 6.27 -9.28 7.07
CA GLN A 100 6.36 -10.41 7.98
C GLN A 100 7.30 -10.09 9.15
N ASP A 101 8.53 -9.67 8.87
CA ASP A 101 9.53 -9.37 9.90
C ASP A 101 9.10 -8.22 10.82
N SER A 102 8.32 -7.29 10.27
CA SER A 102 7.70 -6.19 11.00
C SER A 102 6.45 -6.60 11.79
N GLY A 103 5.99 -7.85 11.68
CA GLY A 103 4.81 -8.37 12.39
C GLY A 103 3.48 -7.78 11.92
N ILE A 104 3.42 -7.19 10.72
CA ILE A 104 2.20 -6.61 10.13
C ILE A 104 1.36 -7.71 9.49
N THR A 105 1.99 -8.71 8.88
CA THR A 105 1.32 -9.92 8.37
C THR A 105 1.73 -11.17 9.14
N LYS A 106 0.81 -12.11 9.24
CA LYS A 106 1.07 -13.48 9.70
C LYS A 106 0.89 -14.52 8.58
N GLY A 107 0.48 -14.08 7.38
CA GLY A 107 -0.01 -14.98 6.33
C GLY A 107 -1.35 -15.63 6.68
N TYR A 108 -1.60 -16.75 6.05
CA TYR A 108 -2.68 -17.68 6.32
C TYR A 108 -2.15 -18.90 7.09
N ASP A 109 -3.06 -19.64 7.74
CA ASP A 109 -2.71 -20.80 8.56
C ASP A 109 -2.06 -21.94 7.76
N ASP A 110 -2.27 -21.97 6.45
CA ASP A 110 -1.64 -22.90 5.50
C ASP A 110 -0.20 -22.52 5.11
N GLY A 111 0.35 -21.46 5.71
CA GLY A 111 1.69 -20.96 5.42
C GLY A 111 1.79 -20.17 4.12
N THR A 112 0.68 -19.66 3.57
CA THR A 112 0.68 -18.81 2.36
C THR A 112 0.51 -17.33 2.67
N PHE A 113 0.93 -16.44 1.76
CA PHE A 113 0.63 -15.01 1.79
C PHE A 113 -0.47 -14.60 0.81
N ARG A 114 -0.56 -15.27 -0.33
CA ARG A 114 -1.48 -15.05 -1.47
C ARG A 114 -1.32 -13.67 -2.11
N PRO A 115 -0.14 -13.34 -2.65
CA PRO A 115 0.19 -12.00 -3.13
C PRO A 115 -0.77 -11.51 -4.23
N TRP A 116 -1.18 -12.39 -5.12
CA TRP A 116 -2.04 -12.10 -6.28
C TRP A 116 -3.54 -12.16 -5.97
N THR A 117 -3.92 -12.41 -4.70
CA THR A 117 -5.32 -12.43 -4.29
C THR A 117 -5.75 -11.05 -3.82
N ALA A 118 -6.94 -10.62 -4.22
CA ALA A 118 -7.57 -9.41 -3.72
C ALA A 118 -7.71 -9.43 -2.20
N ILE A 119 -7.23 -8.37 -1.54
CA ILE A 119 -7.36 -8.24 -0.09
C ILE A 119 -8.81 -7.98 0.32
N LYS A 120 -9.25 -8.66 1.38
CA LYS A 120 -10.57 -8.42 1.99
C LYS A 120 -10.52 -7.28 3.01
N ARG A 121 -11.66 -6.67 3.33
CA ARG A 121 -11.75 -5.50 4.22
C ARG A 121 -11.29 -5.79 5.65
N ASP A 122 -11.63 -6.96 6.17
CA ASP A 122 -11.17 -7.49 7.47
C ASP A 122 -9.64 -7.66 7.52
N GLN A 123 -9.04 -8.21 6.47
CA GLN A 123 -7.60 -8.37 6.34
C GLN A 123 -6.89 -7.01 6.27
N MET A 124 -7.47 -6.06 5.53
CA MET A 124 -6.97 -4.69 5.49
C MET A 124 -7.02 -4.03 6.87
N ALA A 125 -8.11 -4.18 7.62
CA ALA A 125 -8.21 -3.66 8.98
C ALA A 125 -7.13 -4.25 9.89
N ALA A 126 -6.89 -5.56 9.80
CA ALA A 126 -5.83 -6.21 10.57
C ALA A 126 -4.42 -5.71 10.22
N PHE A 127 -4.15 -5.39 8.95
CA PHE A 127 -2.88 -4.79 8.55
C PHE A 127 -2.74 -3.37 9.07
N VAL A 128 -3.79 -2.55 8.94
CA VAL A 128 -3.81 -1.16 9.44
C VAL A 128 -3.58 -1.11 10.95
N ASP A 129 -4.26 -1.97 11.72
CA ASP A 129 -4.13 -2.05 13.17
C ASP A 129 -2.68 -2.37 13.59
N ARG A 130 -2.12 -3.45 13.04
CA ARG A 130 -0.74 -3.88 13.35
C ARG A 130 0.31 -2.89 12.88
N PHE A 131 0.09 -2.27 11.72
CA PHE A 131 0.95 -1.21 11.20
C PHE A 131 0.95 -0.02 12.16
N SER A 132 -0.23 0.48 12.54
CA SER A 132 -0.37 1.67 13.40
C SER A 132 0.21 1.47 14.80
N GLY A 133 0.21 0.23 15.30
CA GLY A 133 0.87 -0.12 16.56
C GLY A 133 2.40 -0.15 16.52
N ARG A 134 3.02 -0.01 15.34
CA ARG A 134 4.47 -0.19 15.14
C ARG A 134 5.13 0.93 14.33
N TYR A 135 4.39 1.48 13.39
CA TYR A 135 4.84 2.48 12.43
C TYR A 135 3.86 3.63 12.38
N LYS A 136 4.38 4.78 11.96
CA LYS A 136 3.59 5.91 11.48
C LYS A 136 3.79 6.03 9.98
N VAL A 137 2.87 6.69 9.30
CA VAL A 137 3.14 7.14 7.94
C VAL A 137 4.18 8.27 8.02
N THR A 138 5.34 8.07 7.40
CA THR A 138 6.51 8.97 7.53
C THR A 138 6.79 9.78 6.28
N VAL A 139 6.00 9.57 5.22
CA VAL A 139 6.10 10.33 3.97
C VAL A 139 5.26 11.60 4.03
N SER A 140 5.78 12.68 3.47
CA SER A 140 5.07 13.95 3.26
C SER A 140 5.01 14.28 1.77
N ALA A 141 3.90 14.88 1.33
CA ALA A 141 3.85 15.47 0.00
C ALA A 141 4.75 16.71 0.02
N GLN A 142 5.59 16.86 -1.02
CA GLN A 142 6.44 18.04 -1.19
C GLN A 142 5.61 19.26 -1.57
#